data_AF-A0AAV9K5I7-F1
#
_entry.id   AF-A0AAV9K5I7-F1
#
_cell.length_a   1.000
_cell.length_b   1.000
_cell.length_c   1.000
_cell.angle_alpha   90.00
_cell.angle_beta   90.00
_cell.angle_gamma   90.00
#
_symmetry.space_group_name_H-M   'P 1'
#
loop_
_entity.id
_entity.type
_entity.pdbx_description
1 polymer ?
#
loop_
_entity_poly.entity_id
_entity_poly.type
_entity_poly.pdbx_seq_one_letter_code
_entity_poly.pdbx_strand_id
1 'polypeptide(L)'
;MTVRCCYCGIYAELKTSRTPTNLGRMFWGCQKYSSGNGCGFFRWAHANDSTCQEQYNIKNPSMSSGQGRQGRQGRQARHRRQGRQIRQGRQGSNTSIDIIVIVIDVIWFLAVIFKIY
;
A
#
# COMPACT_ATOMS: atom_id res chain seq x y z
N MET A 1 23.23 -1.48 5.41
CA MET A 1 21.76 -1.35 5.57
C MET A 1 21.08 -2.44 4.77
N THR A 2 20.46 -3.42 5.44
CA THR A 2 19.97 -4.66 4.83
C THR A 2 18.54 -4.49 4.33
N VAL A 3 18.31 -4.59 3.02
CA VAL A 3 16.97 -4.83 2.47
C VAL A 3 16.51 -6.19 2.96
N ARG A 4 15.31 -6.28 3.55
CA ARG A 4 14.78 -7.57 4.03
C ARG A 4 13.87 -8.18 2.97
N CYS A 5 14.43 -9.11 2.19
CA CYS A 5 13.66 -9.99 1.34
C CYS A 5 13.18 -11.21 2.13
N CYS A 6 12.01 -11.74 1.78
CA CYS A 6 11.56 -13.04 2.28
C CYS A 6 12.18 -14.19 1.44
N TYR A 7 11.89 -15.44 1.80
CA TYR A 7 12.39 -16.61 1.07
C TYR A 7 11.86 -16.75 -0.37
N CYS A 8 10.87 -15.94 -0.77
CA CYS A 8 10.43 -15.88 -2.17
C CYS A 8 11.29 -14.95 -3.03
N GLY A 9 12.30 -14.26 -2.46
CA GLY A 9 13.08 -13.25 -3.15
C GLY A 9 12.35 -11.91 -3.36
N ILE A 10 11.16 -11.74 -2.78
CA ILE A 10 10.39 -10.48 -2.81
C ILE A 10 10.55 -9.72 -1.49
N TYR A 11 10.16 -8.45 -1.49
CA TYR A 11 10.21 -7.61 -0.30
C TYR A 11 9.33 -8.17 0.83
N ALA A 12 9.89 -8.17 2.04
CA ALA A 12 9.11 -8.39 3.25
C ALA A 12 8.35 -7.11 3.62
N GLU A 13 7.10 -7.29 4.05
CA GLU A 13 6.20 -6.23 4.48
C GLU A 13 6.29 -6.05 5.99
N LEU A 14 6.29 -4.79 6.46
CA LEU A 14 6.24 -4.47 7.89
C LEU A 14 4.80 -4.57 8.39
N LYS A 15 4.57 -5.39 9.41
CA LYS A 15 3.24 -5.68 9.98
C LYS A 15 3.26 -5.48 11.49
N THR A 16 2.11 -5.16 12.06
CA THR A 16 1.93 -5.06 13.51
C THR A 16 1.30 -6.34 14.05
N SER A 17 1.93 -6.94 15.06
CA SER A 17 1.43 -8.12 15.74
C SER A 17 0.15 -7.81 16.52
N ARG A 18 -0.81 -8.73 16.41
CA ARG A 18 -2.12 -8.68 17.07
C ARG A 18 -2.29 -9.78 18.12
N THR A 19 -1.25 -10.57 18.38
CA THR A 19 -1.34 -11.63 19.39
C THR A 19 -1.32 -11.02 20.78
N PRO A 20 -2.08 -11.56 21.76
CA PRO A 20 -2.13 -11.01 23.11
C PRO A 20 -0.76 -10.82 23.77
N THR A 21 0.17 -11.75 23.50
CA THR A 21 1.53 -11.74 24.06
C THR A 21 2.51 -10.80 23.37
N ASN A 22 2.20 -10.34 22.15
CA ASN A 22 3.08 -9.47 21.36
C ASN A 22 2.30 -8.31 20.72
N LEU A 23 1.27 -7.82 21.40
CA LEU A 23 0.40 -6.79 20.87
C LEU A 23 1.21 -5.52 20.56
N GLY A 24 1.06 -4.98 19.35
CA GLY A 24 1.72 -3.74 18.95
C GLY A 24 3.20 -3.88 18.52
N ARG A 25 3.87 -5.01 18.75
CA ARG A 25 5.22 -5.24 18.21
C ARG A 25 5.18 -5.37 16.69
N MET A 26 6.12 -4.72 16.00
CA MET A 26 6.23 -4.80 14.55
C MET A 26 7.13 -5.97 14.12
N PHE A 27 6.78 -6.61 13.01
CA PHE A 27 7.53 -7.70 12.41
C PHE A 27 7.52 -7.62 10.88
N TRP A 28 8.54 -8.19 10.26
CA TRP A 28 8.66 -8.37 8.82
C TRP A 28 8.08 -9.72 8.42
N GLY A 29 7.12 -9.72 7.50
CA GLY A 29 6.46 -10.92 7.00
C GLY A 29 6.40 -10.97 5.48
N CYS A 30 6.22 -12.16 4.91
CA CYS A 30 6.01 -12.30 3.47
C CYS A 30 4.72 -11.59 3.03
N GLN A 31 4.77 -10.84 1.93
CA GLN A 31 3.62 -10.16 1.35
C GLN A 31 2.55 -11.16 0.85
N LYS A 32 2.98 -12.32 0.34
CA LYS A 32 2.10 -13.39 -0.15
C LYS A 32 1.39 -14.17 0.96
N TYR A 33 1.67 -13.88 2.24
CA TYR A 33 1.06 -14.59 3.38
C TYR A 33 -0.46 -14.52 3.36
N SER A 34 -1.03 -13.35 3.09
CA SER A 34 -2.49 -13.15 3.04
C SER A 34 -3.17 -13.92 1.90
N SER A 35 -2.42 -14.32 0.88
CA SER A 35 -2.90 -15.06 -0.28
C SER A 35 -2.75 -16.58 -0.13
N GLY A 36 -2.35 -17.08 1.05
CA GLY A 36 -2.10 -18.52 1.29
C GLY A 36 -0.78 -19.05 0.73
N ASN A 37 -0.11 -18.29 -0.13
CA ASN A 37 1.15 -18.66 -0.79
C ASN A 37 2.39 -18.03 -0.13
N GLY A 38 2.32 -17.76 1.17
CA GLY A 38 3.42 -17.18 1.94
C GLY A 38 4.51 -18.21 2.22
N CYS A 39 5.77 -17.82 2.12
CA CYS A 39 6.91 -18.70 2.44
C CYS A 39 7.20 -18.86 3.94
N GLY A 40 6.30 -18.40 4.83
CA GLY A 40 6.52 -18.47 6.27
C GLY A 40 7.61 -17.54 6.84
N PHE A 41 8.20 -16.67 6.02
CA PHE A 41 9.19 -15.70 6.49
C PHE A 41 8.62 -14.81 7.60
N PHE A 42 9.34 -14.76 8.73
CA PHE A 42 9.01 -13.95 9.89
C PHE A 42 10.29 -13.44 10.57
N ARG A 43 10.37 -12.13 10.85
CA ARG A 43 11.45 -11.56 11.67
C ARG A 43 10.98 -10.34 12.43
N TRP A 44 11.26 -10.26 13.73
CA TRP A 44 10.95 -9.04 14.50
C TRP A 44 11.65 -7.81 13.91
N ALA A 45 10.94 -6.68 13.93
CA ALA A 45 11.50 -5.38 13.55
C ALA A 45 12.24 -4.75 14.74
N HIS A 46 13.37 -4.11 14.46
CA HIS A 46 14.15 -3.31 15.40
C HIS A 46 14.06 -1.83 15.00
N ALA A 47 14.35 -0.92 15.92
CA ALA A 47 14.23 0.53 15.69
C ALA A 47 15.12 1.04 14.54
N ASN A 48 16.19 0.33 14.20
CA ASN A 48 17.10 0.65 13.10
C ASN A 48 16.73 -0.06 11.77
N ASP A 49 15.63 -0.82 11.74
CA ASP A 49 15.14 -1.43 10.52
C ASP A 49 14.36 -0.40 9.70
N SER A 50 15.06 0.24 8.77
CA SER A 50 14.43 1.05 7.73
C SER A 50 13.53 0.19 6.84
N THR A 51 12.34 0.67 6.51
CA THR A 51 11.48 0.02 5.52
C THR A 51 12.14 0.01 4.14
N CYS A 52 11.87 -1.02 3.34
CA CYS A 52 12.36 -1.11 1.97
C CYS A 52 11.93 0.10 1.12
N GLN A 53 10.76 0.67 1.42
CA GLN A 53 10.25 1.92 0.83
C GLN A 53 11.14 3.10 1.17
N GLU A 54 11.52 3.25 2.43
CA GLU A 54 12.38 4.33 2.89
C GLU A 54 13.82 4.19 2.36
N GLN A 55 14.37 2.98 2.31
CA GLN A 55 15.68 2.72 1.70
C GLN A 55 15.69 2.96 0.18
N TYR A 56 14.65 2.53 -0.54
CA TYR A 56 14.52 2.78 -1.97
C TYR A 56 14.37 4.28 -2.25
N ASN A 57 13.58 4.99 -1.45
CA ASN A 57 13.36 6.43 -1.59
C ASN A 57 14.60 7.27 -1.24
N ILE A 58 15.44 6.82 -0.31
CA ILE A 58 16.75 7.43 -0.03
C ILE A 58 17.74 7.19 -1.19
N LYS A 59 17.68 6.02 -1.84
CA LYS A 59 18.54 5.69 -2.98
C LYS A 59 18.02 6.22 -4.33
N ASN A 60 16.73 6.54 -4.42
CA ASN A 60 16.05 7.10 -5.59
C ASN A 60 15.08 8.21 -5.15
N PRO A 61 15.59 9.41 -4.81
CA PRO A 61 14.78 10.52 -4.28
C PRO A 61 13.74 11.08 -5.27
N SER A 62 13.73 10.61 -6.52
CA SER A 62 12.81 11.05 -7.56
C SER A 62 11.41 10.44 -7.52
N MET A 63 11.10 9.53 -6.58
CA MET A 63 9.81 8.81 -6.53
C MET A 63 8.88 9.10 -5.33
N SER A 64 9.24 9.95 -4.35
CA SER A 64 8.32 10.33 -3.26
C SER A 64 7.68 11.72 -3.46
N SER A 65 6.82 11.84 -4.44
CA SER A 65 5.88 12.96 -4.47
C SER A 65 4.52 12.51 -3.96
N GLY A 66 4.24 12.85 -2.69
CA GLY A 66 2.86 13.11 -2.28
C GLY A 66 2.47 12.53 -0.93
N GLN A 67 2.80 13.24 0.16
CA GLN A 67 1.97 13.25 1.38
C GLN A 67 2.32 14.46 2.25
N GLY A 68 1.33 15.31 2.51
CA GLY A 68 1.41 16.30 3.59
C GLY A 68 0.81 17.67 3.29
N ARG A 69 -0.52 17.81 3.38
CA ARG A 69 -1.19 19.10 3.66
C ARG A 69 -1.23 19.28 5.18
N GLN A 70 -0.54 20.27 5.72
CA GLN A 70 -0.90 20.95 6.99
C GLN A 70 -0.56 22.43 6.83
N GLY A 71 -1.51 23.29 7.17
CA GLY A 71 -1.50 24.70 6.77
C GLY A 71 -0.94 25.69 7.80
N ARG A 72 -1.17 26.96 7.44
CA ARG A 72 -1.30 28.18 8.26
C ARG A 72 -0.11 29.17 8.23
N GLN A 73 -0.40 30.30 7.56
CA GLN A 73 0.05 31.69 7.79
C GLN A 73 1.46 32.14 7.39
N GLY A 74 1.53 33.24 6.61
CA GLY A 74 2.69 34.13 6.59
C GLY A 74 3.02 34.79 5.24
N ARG A 75 2.49 35.99 5.02
CA ARG A 75 2.99 37.15 4.23
C ARG A 75 4.23 37.00 3.31
N GLN A 76 4.06 37.58 2.10
CA GLN A 76 4.99 38.38 1.27
C GLN A 76 5.60 37.81 -0.05
N ALA A 77 5.39 38.63 -1.09
CA ALA A 77 6.29 38.98 -2.21
C ALA A 77 6.49 38.04 -3.42
N ARG A 78 5.72 38.34 -4.48
CA ARG A 78 6.17 38.68 -5.86
C ARG A 78 7.51 38.08 -6.35
N HIS A 79 7.45 37.17 -7.35
CA HIS A 79 8.01 37.34 -8.71
C HIS A 79 8.11 35.99 -9.49
N ARG A 80 7.46 35.96 -10.66
CA ARG A 80 7.94 35.42 -11.96
C ARG A 80 8.51 33.97 -12.01
N ARG A 81 7.80 33.06 -12.71
CA ARG A 81 8.15 32.53 -14.07
C ARG A 81 7.43 31.19 -14.35
N GLN A 82 6.69 31.22 -15.46
CA GLN A 82 6.52 30.18 -16.49
C GLN A 82 6.57 28.70 -16.07
N GLY A 83 5.46 28.01 -16.35
CA GLY A 83 5.54 26.89 -17.29
C GLY A 83 5.07 25.53 -16.79
N ARG A 84 4.29 24.91 -17.69
CA ARG A 84 4.26 23.46 -17.99
C ARG A 84 3.24 22.61 -17.21
N GLN A 85 2.17 22.32 -17.94
CA GLN A 85 1.23 21.20 -17.77
C GLN A 85 1.93 19.94 -17.26
N ILE A 86 1.40 19.31 -16.20
CA ILE A 86 1.64 17.87 -15.95
C ILE A 86 0.33 17.19 -15.50
N ARG A 87 -0.23 16.45 -16.47
CA ARG A 87 -0.86 15.13 -16.37
C ARG A 87 -1.06 14.58 -14.96
N GLN A 88 -2.32 14.46 -14.54
CA GLN A 88 -2.70 13.55 -13.46
C GLN A 88 -2.44 12.11 -13.92
N GLY A 89 -1.36 11.52 -13.42
CA GLY A 89 -1.06 10.10 -13.53
C GLY A 89 -1.98 9.30 -12.62
N ARG A 90 -3.12 8.88 -13.16
CA ARG A 90 -3.77 7.58 -13.02
C ARG A 90 -3.45 6.79 -11.73
N GLN A 91 -4.21 7.05 -10.67
CA GLN A 91 -4.50 5.99 -9.70
C GLN A 91 -5.44 5.01 -10.40
N GLY A 92 -4.94 3.81 -10.70
CA GLY A 92 -5.80 2.70 -11.14
C GLY A 92 -6.64 2.25 -9.95
N SER A 93 -7.77 2.91 -9.72
CA SER A 93 -8.80 2.42 -8.81
C SER A 93 -9.38 1.15 -9.41
N ASN A 94 -9.42 0.06 -8.64
CA ASN A 94 -10.04 -1.22 -9.01
C ASN A 94 -11.57 -1.14 -9.11
N THR A 95 -12.14 0.02 -9.43
CA THR A 95 -13.59 0.24 -9.59
C THR A 95 -14.19 -0.73 -10.61
N SER A 96 -13.42 -1.16 -11.61
CA SER A 96 -13.82 -2.21 -12.54
C SER A 96 -14.01 -3.58 -11.88
N ILE A 97 -13.14 -3.95 -10.93
CA ILE A 97 -13.24 -5.22 -10.22
C ILE A 97 -14.44 -5.16 -9.28
N ASP A 98 -14.61 -4.04 -8.57
CA ASP A 98 -15.73 -3.84 -7.65
C ASP A 98 -17.09 -3.88 -8.39
N ILE A 99 -17.20 -3.24 -9.56
CA ILE A 99 -18.41 -3.28 -10.39
C ILE A 99 -18.69 -4.70 -10.92
N ILE A 100 -17.66 -5.44 -11.37
CA ILE A 100 -17.83 -6.80 -11.90
C ILE A 100 -18.35 -7.75 -10.82
N VAL A 101 -17.83 -7.68 -9.60
CA VAL A 101 -18.29 -8.51 -8.47
C VAL A 101 -19.76 -8.22 -8.16
N ILE A 102 -20.14 -6.94 -8.07
CA ILE A 102 -21.53 -6.53 -7.80
C ILE A 102 -22.49 -7.06 -8.88
N VAL A 103 -22.12 -7.00 -10.15
CA VAL A 103 -22.98 -7.48 -11.25
C VAL A 103 -23.16 -9.00 -11.18
N ILE A 104 -22.11 -9.76 -10.88
CA ILE A 104 -22.18 -11.23 -10.74
C ILE A 104 -23.10 -11.61 -9.58
N ASP A 105 -22.94 -10.96 -8.42
CA ASP A 105 -23.75 -11.23 -7.24
C ASP A 105 -25.23 -10.95 -7.48
N VAL A 106 -25.55 -9.83 -8.16
CA VAL A 106 -26.93 -9.47 -8.51
C VAL A 106 -27.54 -10.47 -9.49
N ILE A 107 -26.82 -10.86 -10.55
CA ILE A 107 -27.32 -11.83 -11.53
C ILE A 107 -27.58 -13.18 -10.87
N TRP A 108 -26.64 -13.65 -10.05
CA TRP A 108 -26.78 -14.91 -9.33
C TRP A 108 -27.97 -14.87 -8.38
N PHE A 109 -28.13 -13.78 -7.62
CA PHE A 109 -29.25 -13.58 -6.72
C PHE A 109 -30.61 -13.56 -7.44
N LEU A 110 -30.70 -12.84 -8.57
CA LEU A 110 -31.90 -12.83 -9.40
C LEU A 110 -32.19 -14.23 -9.97
N ALA A 111 -31.19 -14.93 -10.50
CA ALA A 111 -31.36 -16.27 -11.03
C ALA A 111 -31.83 -17.28 -9.97
N VAL A 112 -31.37 -17.15 -8.72
CA VAL A 112 -31.84 -17.94 -7.58
C VAL A 112 -33.30 -17.62 -7.26
N ILE A 113 -33.67 -16.33 -7.20
CA ILE A 113 -35.05 -15.92 -6.96
C ILE A 113 -35.99 -16.43 -8.05
N PHE A 114 -35.68 -16.20 -9.33
CA PHE A 114 -36.50 -16.65 -10.46
C PHE A 114 -36.53 -18.17 -10.67
N LYS A 115 -35.66 -18.93 -9.98
CA LYS A 115 -35.72 -20.40 -9.94
C LYS A 115 -36.57 -20.95 -8.79
N ILE A 116 -36.80 -20.12 -7.77
CA ILE A 116 -37.57 -20.46 -6.57
C ILE A 116 -39.06 -20.11 -6.74
N TYR A 117 -39.38 -19.11 -7.56
CA TYR A 117 -40.74 -18.75 -7.97
C TYR A 117 -41.09 -19.32 -9.34
#